data_AF-A0A7K7J4M3-F1
#
_entry.id   AF-A0A7K7J4M3-F1
#
_cell.length_a   1.000
_cell.length_b   1.000
_cell.length_c   1.000
_cell.angle_alpha   90.00
_cell.angle_beta   90.00
_cell.angle_gamma   90.00
#
_symmetry.space_group_name_H-M   'P 1'
#
loop_
_entity.id
_entity.type
_entity.pdbx_description
1 polymer ?
#
loop_
_entity_poly.entity_id
_entity_poly.type
_entity_poly.pdbx_seq_one_letter_code
_entity_poly.pdbx_strand_id
1 'polypeptide(L)' 'QHTHYPQFASREFAGTTRRGPFGDALAEFDGSVGQLLQALRDNGLENDTLVFVTSDNG' A
#
# COMPACT_ATOMS: atom_id res chain seq x y z
N GLN A 1 -2.27 9.14 2.11
CA GLN A 1 -1.67 9.37 3.45
C GLN A 1 -1.71 8.03 4.14
N HIS A 2 -0.59 7.50 4.61
CA HIS A 2 -0.56 6.17 5.23
C HIS A 2 0.08 6.19 6.61
N THR A 3 -0.52 5.35 7.47
CA THR A 3 -0.15 4.88 8.81
C THR A 3 0.11 5.87 9.94
N HIS A 4 0.30 7.17 9.68
CA HIS A 4 0.33 8.18 10.76
C HIS A 4 -1.09 8.60 11.16
N TYR A 5 -1.34 8.78 12.46
CA TYR A 5 -2.62 9.27 12.98
C TYR A 5 -2.93 10.71 12.49
N PRO A 6 -4.20 11.06 12.17
CA PRO A 6 -5.39 10.20 12.14
C PRO A 6 -5.41 9.27 10.93
N GLN A 7 -5.92 8.04 11.11
CA GLN A 7 -5.97 7.05 10.05
C GLN A 7 -7.09 7.38 9.05
N PHE A 8 -6.73 7.50 7.78
CA PHE A 8 -7.68 7.66 6.68
C PHE A 8 -7.47 6.50 5.70
N ALA A 9 -8.57 5.83 5.35
CA ALA A 9 -8.62 4.88 4.25
C ALA A 9 -9.66 5.37 3.24
N SER A 10 -9.42 5.18 1.95
CA SER A 10 -10.45 5.47 0.94
C SER A 10 -11.68 4.56 1.12
N ARG A 11 -12.83 4.96 0.54
CA ARG A 11 -14.10 4.24 0.68
C ARG A 11 -14.02 2.78 0.26
N GLU A 12 -13.13 2.44 -0.67
CA GLU A 12 -12.96 1.08 -1.19
C GLU A 12 -12.29 0.16 -0.17
N PHE A 13 -11.45 0.70 0.73
CA PHE A 13 -10.69 -0.07 1.71
C PHE A 13 -11.27 -0.01 3.12
N ALA A 14 -12.11 0.99 3.41
CA ALA A 14 -12.75 1.17 4.72
C ALA A 14 -13.66 -0.03 5.10
N GLY A 15 -13.45 -0.60 6.28
CA GLY A 15 -14.21 -1.72 6.82
C GLY A 15 -13.93 -3.08 6.17
N THR A 16 -12.91 -3.16 5.30
CA THR A 16 -12.60 -4.41 4.58
C THR A 16 -11.74 -5.36 5.39
N THR A 17 -11.03 -4.86 6.40
CA THR A 17 -10.09 -5.66 7.19
C THR A 17 -10.58 -5.95 8.61
N ARG A 18 -10.16 -7.09 9.14
CA ARG A 18 -10.43 -7.49 10.54
C ARG A 18 -9.64 -6.65 11.57
N ARG A 19 -8.68 -5.83 11.13
CA ARG A 19 -7.81 -5.00 11.99
C ARG A 19 -8.29 -3.54 12.06
N GLY A 20 -9.55 -3.29 11.69
CA GLY A 20 -10.17 -1.97 11.78
C GLY A 20 -9.44 -0.91 10.94
N PRO A 21 -9.58 0.39 11.29
CA PRO A 21 -9.08 1.49 10.46
C PRO A 21 -7.58 1.43 10.13
N PHE A 22 -6.77 0.90 11.04
CA PHE A 22 -5.34 0.67 10.78
C PHE A 22 -5.12 -0.40 9.72
N GLY A 23 -5.86 -1.51 9.80
CA GLY A 23 -5.81 -2.55 8.79
C GLY A 23 -6.28 -2.06 7.44
N ASP A 24 -7.31 -1.22 7.41
CA ASP A 24 -7.83 -0.64 6.17
C ASP A 24 -6.82 0.30 5.51
N ALA A 25 -6.15 1.15 6.30
CA ALA A 25 -5.07 2.00 5.80
C ALA A 25 -3.85 1.20 5.32
N LEU A 26 -3.54 0.07 5.96
CA LEU A 26 -2.48 -0.85 5.54
C LEU A 26 -2.85 -1.60 4.26
N ALA A 27 -4.11 -2.04 4.11
CA ALA A 27 -4.59 -2.69 2.90
C ALA A 27 -4.60 -1.74 1.70
N GLU A 28 -4.91 -0.47 1.91
CA GLU A 28 -4.81 0.55 0.85
C GLU A 28 -3.35 0.79 0.43
N PHE A 29 -2.42 0.82 1.39
CA PHE A 29 -0.99 0.89 1.10
C PHE A 29 -0.51 -0.32 0.30
N ASP A 30 -0.89 -1.54 0.71
CA ASP A 30 -0.58 -2.78 -0.01
C ASP A 30 -1.11 -2.77 -1.44
N GLY A 31 -2.38 -2.36 -1.63
CA GLY A 31 -2.98 -2.22 -2.96
C GLY A 31 -2.24 -1.22 -3.86
N SER A 32 -1.80 -0.10 -3.28
CA SER A 32 -1.02 0.93 -4.01
C SER A 32 0.36 0.39 -4.45
N VAL A 33 1.03 -0.37 -3.58
CA VAL A 33 2.29 -1.05 -3.94
C VAL A 33 2.05 -2.07 -5.05
N GLY A 34 0.95 -2.83 -4.99
CA GLY A 34 0.55 -3.76 -6.04
C GLY A 34 0.40 -3.08 -7.41
N GLN A 35 -0.23 -1.90 -7.47
CA GLN A 35 -0.37 -1.12 -8.70
C GLN A 35 0.98 -0.65 -9.25
N LEU A 36 1.92 -0.23 -8.38
CA LEU A 36 3.27 0.15 -8.79
C LEU A 36 4.02 -1.04 -9.42
N LEU A 37 3.96 -2.20 -8.77
CA LEU A 37 4.61 -3.41 -9.28
C LEU A 37 3.98 -3.86 -10.60
N GLN A 38 2.67 -3.76 -10.75
CA GLN A 38 1.99 -4.05 -12.02
C GLN A 38 2.46 -3.11 -13.13
N ALA A 39 2.58 -1.81 -12.84
CA ALA A 39 3.08 -0.84 -13.83
C ALA A 39 4.52 -1.16 -14.27
N LEU A 40 5.40 -1.59 -13.35
CA LEU A 40 6.75 -2.04 -13.71
C LEU A 40 6.73 -3.26 -14.64
N ARG A 41 5.83 -4.22 -14.39
CA ARG A 41 5.63 -5.41 -15.24
C ARG A 41 5.14 -5.04 -16.63
N ASP A 42 4.10 -4.22 -16.70
CA ASP A 42 3.46 -3.82 -17.96
C ASP A 42 4.40 -3.04 -18.88
N ASN A 43 5.39 -2.35 -18.30
CA ASN A 43 6.41 -1.61 -19.04
C ASN A 43 7.71 -2.42 -19.25
N GLY A 44 7.77 -3.68 -18.81
CA GLY A 44 8.96 -4.54 -18.96
C GLY A 44 10.16 -4.13 -18.11
N LEU A 45 9.96 -3.32 -17.06
CA LEU A 45 11.01 -2.76 -16.21
C LEU A 45 11.28 -3.57 -14.94
N GLU A 46 10.51 -4.64 -14.69
CA GLU A 46 10.58 -5.42 -13.45
C GLU A 46 11.97 -5.99 -13.13
N ASN A 47 12.76 -6.32 -14.16
CA ASN A 47 14.09 -6.95 -14.00
C ASN A 47 15.23 -5.93 -13.93
N ASP A 48 14.94 -4.64 -14.14
CA ASP A 48 15.92 -3.53 -14.09
C ASP A 48 15.55 -2.48 -13.04
N THR A 49 14.61 -2.80 -12.15
CA THR A 49 14.15 -1.89 -11.10
C THR A 49 14.31 -2.53 -9.72
N LEU A 50 15.14 -1.93 -8.87
CA LEU A 50 15.21 -2.31 -7.45
C LEU A 50 14.08 -1.62 -6.67
N VAL A 51 13.19 -2.41 -6.09
CA VAL A 51 12.12 -1.92 -5.19
C VAL A 51 12.48 -2.26 -3.75
N PHE A 52 12.51 -1.25 -2.88
CA PHE A 52 12.78 -1.42 -1.45
C PHE A 52 11.66 -0.76 -0.62
N VAL A 53 11.02 -1.55 0.25
CA VAL A 53 9.90 -1.10 1.10
C VAL A 53 10.34 -1.19 2.56
N THR A 54 10.14 -0.11 3.32
CA THR A 54 10.49 -0.03 4.74
C THR A 54 9.48 0.85 5.50
N SER A 55 9.49 0.74 6.83
CA SER A 55 8.88 1.71 7.75
C SER A 55 9.95 2.66 8.27
N ASP A 56 9.54 3.84 8.76
CA ASP A 56 10.39 4.79 9.47
C ASP A 56 10.65 4.35 10.92
N ASN A 57 9.62 3.84 11.59
CA ASN A 57 9.68 3.27 12.93
C ASN A 57 8.52 2.28 13.19
N GLY A 58 8.48 1.72 14.41
CA GLY A 58 7.33 0.98 14.97
C GLY A 58 6.36 1.88 15.71
#